data_AF-A0A8X6MU69-F1
#
_entry.id   AF-A0A8X6MU69-F1
#
_cell.length_a   1.000
_cell.length_b   1.000
_cell.length_c   1.000
_cell.angle_alpha   90.00
_cell.angle_beta   90.00
_cell.angle_gamma   90.00
#
_symmetry.space_group_name_H-M   'P 1'
#
loop_
_entity.id
_entity.type
_entity.pdbx_description
1 polymer ?
#
loop_
_entity_poly.entity_id
_entity_poly.type
_entity_poly.pdbx_seq_one_letter_code
_entity_poly.pdbx_strand_id
1 'polypeptide(L)'
;MNVEAILGFLDTSPLARHQAFQYFEQLKESEDGWKLSINMLSTVNEEQDQVKFFCFQVILHYIKTKYAYADTEQQQIIRDFVKHWIQTQGTSTQPDSALIQNKASQVICTVFLTDYPSRWPLFFDDLLHTLNMGVTSTLIYLRILLSINSEVADREVSRTQK
;
A
#
# COMPACT_ATOMS: atom_id res chain seq x y z
N MET A 1 7.30 -3.79 15.75
CA MET A 1 8.00 -2.82 14.90
C MET A 1 8.41 -1.64 15.76
N ASN A 2 9.61 -1.08 15.59
CA ASN A 2 10.09 0.02 16.42
C ASN A 2 9.66 1.36 15.80
N VAL A 3 8.59 1.96 16.34
CA VAL A 3 8.05 3.24 15.87
C VAL A 3 9.02 4.39 16.13
N GLU A 4 9.74 4.38 17.26
CA GLU A 4 10.74 5.40 17.59
C GLU A 4 11.89 5.39 16.57
N ALA A 5 12.31 4.21 16.12
CA ALA A 5 13.32 4.08 15.07
C ALA A 5 12.84 4.70 13.75
N ILE A 6 11.54 4.61 13.41
CA ILE A 6 10.97 5.24 12.21
C ILE A 6 10.83 6.75 12.40
N LEU A 7 10.42 7.21 13.58
CA LEU A 7 10.35 8.64 13.91
C LEU A 7 11.73 9.30 13.94
N GLY A 8 12.82 8.53 14.04
CA GLY A 8 14.18 9.02 13.80
C GLY A 8 14.38 9.69 12.44
N PHE A 9 13.51 9.44 11.44
CA PHE A 9 13.50 10.20 10.18
C PHE A 9 13.11 11.67 10.34
N LEU A 10 12.28 11.99 11.33
CA LEU A 10 11.84 13.36 11.65
C LEU A 10 12.86 14.13 12.49
N ASP A 11 13.78 13.41 13.13
CA ASP A 11 14.79 14.02 13.96
C ASP A 11 15.82 14.75 13.07
N THR A 12 16.12 15.99 13.44
CA THR A 12 17.17 16.79 12.80
C THR A 12 18.55 16.17 12.94
N SER A 13 18.74 15.23 13.87
CA SER A 13 19.97 14.46 14.06
C SER A 13 20.30 13.57 12.85
N PRO A 14 21.49 13.73 12.24
CA PRO A 14 21.95 12.85 11.17
C PRO A 14 22.05 11.37 11.61
N LEU A 15 22.34 11.12 12.89
CA LEU A 15 22.46 9.76 13.44
C LEU A 15 21.10 9.06 13.49
N ALA A 16 20.06 9.74 13.97
CA ALA A 16 18.71 9.21 14.04
C ALA A 16 18.16 8.88 12.64
N ARG A 17 18.40 9.77 11.66
CA ARG A 17 18.05 9.53 10.25
C ARG A 17 18.77 8.32 9.66
N HIS A 18 20.05 8.15 9.99
CA HIS A 18 20.82 6.98 9.54
C HIS A 18 20.29 5.67 10.14
N GLN A 19 19.99 5.66 11.44
CA GLN A 19 19.42 4.49 12.12
C GLN A 19 18.03 4.13 11.57
N ALA A 20 17.20 5.13 11.30
CA ALA A 20 15.89 4.94 10.69
C ALA A 20 15.98 4.33 9.29
N PHE A 21 16.96 4.78 8.48
CA PHE A 21 17.24 4.21 7.17
C PHE A 21 17.77 2.76 7.25
N GLN A 22 18.67 2.47 8.19
CA GLN A 22 19.13 1.10 8.39
C GLN A 22 17.97 0.17 8.80
N TYR A 23 17.08 0.64 9.68
CA TYR A 23 15.90 -0.10 10.07
C TYR A 23 14.96 -0.36 8.89
N PHE A 24 14.80 0.61 7.98
CA PHE A 24 14.03 0.44 6.74
C PHE A 24 14.55 -0.70 5.87
N GLU A 25 15.84 -0.69 5.57
CA GLU A 25 16.44 -1.70 4.70
C GLU A 25 16.37 -3.08 5.37
N GLN A 26 16.59 -3.18 6.68
CA GLN A 26 16.40 -4.42 7.42
C GLN A 26 14.96 -4.95 7.32
N LEU A 27 13.96 -4.07 7.41
CA LEU A 27 12.55 -4.48 7.34
C LEU A 27 12.15 -4.93 5.93
N LYS A 28 12.70 -4.32 4.87
CA LYS A 28 12.47 -4.76 3.48
C LYS A 28 13.05 -6.15 3.20
N GLU A 29 14.24 -6.41 3.73
CA GLU A 29 14.92 -7.70 3.53
C GLU A 29 14.29 -8.83 4.35
N SER A 30 13.70 -8.50 5.50
CA SER A 30 12.99 -9.45 6.36
C SER A 30 11.88 -10.20 5.62
N GLU A 31 11.74 -11.49 5.91
CA GLU A 31 10.70 -12.36 5.35
C GLU A 31 9.28 -11.89 5.72
N ASP A 32 9.08 -11.49 6.97
CA ASP A 32 7.80 -11.05 7.51
C ASP A 32 7.68 -9.52 7.66
N GLY A 33 8.65 -8.75 7.15
CA GLY A 33 8.66 -7.29 7.30
C GLY A 33 7.40 -6.61 6.76
N TRP A 34 6.85 -7.11 5.65
CA TRP A 34 5.60 -6.63 5.08
C TRP A 34 4.38 -6.95 5.95
N LYS A 35 4.32 -8.12 6.60
CA LYS A 35 3.24 -8.47 7.55
C LYS A 35 3.28 -7.54 8.76
N LEU A 36 4.47 -7.28 9.29
CA LEU A 36 4.67 -6.31 10.37
C LEU A 36 4.19 -4.92 9.94
N SER A 37 4.49 -4.49 8.70
CA SER A 37 4.00 -3.24 8.12
C SER A 37 2.48 -3.15 8.03
N ILE A 38 1.80 -4.23 7.61
CA ILE A 38 0.32 -4.28 7.59
C ILE A 38 -0.25 -4.15 9.00
N ASN A 39 0.29 -4.89 9.97
CA ASN A 39 -0.16 -4.84 11.36
C ASN A 39 0.04 -3.45 11.98
N MET A 40 1.14 -2.77 11.65
CA MET A 40 1.40 -1.42 12.13
C MET A 40 0.44 -0.40 11.52
N LEU A 41 0.10 -0.51 10.24
CA LEU A 41 -0.90 0.36 9.61
C LEU A 41 -2.27 0.29 10.29
N SER A 42 -2.58 -0.82 10.97
CA SER A 42 -3.84 -1.01 11.70
C SER A 42 -3.81 -0.43 13.13
N THR A 43 -2.63 -0.05 13.64
CA THR A 43 -2.42 0.38 15.04
C THR A 43 -1.81 1.77 15.17
N VAL A 44 -1.24 2.30 14.09
CA VAL A 44 -0.60 3.61 14.05
C VAL A 44 -1.64 4.74 14.08
N ASN A 45 -1.34 5.82 14.81
CA ASN A 45 -2.23 6.97 14.91
C ASN A 45 -2.45 7.65 13.55
N GLU A 46 -3.62 8.28 13.39
CA GLU A 46 -4.01 8.90 12.12
C GLU A 46 -3.02 9.97 11.64
N GLU A 47 -2.42 10.71 12.57
CA GLU A 47 -1.49 11.83 12.33
C GLU A 47 -0.06 11.40 11.91
N GLN A 48 0.27 10.10 12.00
CA GLN A 48 1.64 9.61 11.79
C GLN A 48 1.89 9.20 10.33
N ASP A 49 1.68 10.13 9.40
CA ASP A 49 1.83 9.91 7.96
C ASP A 49 3.17 9.28 7.58
N GLN A 50 4.28 9.69 8.20
CA GLN A 50 5.59 9.14 7.84
C GLN A 50 5.73 7.65 8.15
N VAL A 51 5.19 7.22 9.29
CA VAL A 51 5.19 5.81 9.68
C VAL A 51 4.30 5.01 8.73
N LYS A 52 3.13 5.55 8.37
CA LYS A 52 2.24 4.94 7.36
C LYS A 52 2.94 4.81 6.01
N PHE A 53 3.54 5.90 5.53
CA PHE A 53 4.25 5.94 4.26
C PHE A 53 5.36 4.90 4.22
N PHE A 54 6.15 4.81 5.29
CA PHE A 54 7.19 3.81 5.45
C PHE A 54 6.64 2.39 5.37
N CYS A 55 5.56 2.09 6.11
CA CYS A 55 4.92 0.78 6.06
C CYS A 55 4.44 0.43 4.65
N PHE A 56 3.80 1.37 3.95
CA PHE A 56 3.42 1.16 2.55
C PHE A 56 4.62 0.97 1.62
N GLN A 57 5.77 1.59 1.87
CA GLN A 57 6.99 1.36 1.08
C GLN A 57 7.51 -0.07 1.24
N VAL A 58 7.51 -0.60 2.46
CA VAL A 58 7.93 -1.99 2.74
C VAL A 58 6.97 -2.97 2.07
N ILE A 59 5.66 -2.75 2.20
CA ILE A 59 4.64 -3.57 1.54
C ILE A 59 4.78 -3.51 0.02
N LEU A 60 4.97 -2.31 -0.56
CA LEU A 60 5.18 -2.14 -1.99
C LEU A 60 6.42 -2.88 -2.47
N HIS A 61 7.51 -2.82 -1.71
CA HIS A 61 8.73 -3.54 -2.04
C HIS A 61 8.47 -5.04 -2.12
N TYR A 62 7.84 -5.63 -1.10
CA TYR A 62 7.45 -7.05 -1.11
C TYR A 62 6.58 -7.41 -2.32
N ILE A 63 5.58 -6.57 -2.64
CA ILE A 63 4.69 -6.80 -3.79
C ILE A 63 5.48 -6.83 -5.10
N LYS A 64 6.46 -5.93 -5.26
CA LYS A 64 7.28 -5.84 -6.48
C LYS A 64 8.32 -6.95 -6.62
N THR A 65 8.85 -7.49 -5.51
CA THR A 65 10.02 -8.39 -5.56
C THR A 65 9.70 -9.85 -5.26
N LYS A 66 8.75 -10.13 -4.36
CA LYS A 66 8.51 -11.48 -3.81
C LYS A 66 7.08 -11.98 -4.06
N TYR A 67 6.09 -11.10 -4.10
CA TYR A 67 4.66 -11.48 -4.11
C TYR A 67 4.17 -12.25 -5.33
N ALA A 68 4.88 -12.17 -6.47
CA ALA A 68 4.57 -12.99 -7.65
C ALA A 68 4.61 -14.50 -7.34
N TYR A 69 5.41 -14.91 -6.35
CA TYR A 69 5.60 -16.29 -5.91
C TYR A 69 4.91 -16.59 -4.57
N ALA A 70 4.05 -15.68 -4.09
CA ALA A 70 3.37 -15.83 -2.82
C ALA A 70 2.45 -17.06 -2.80
N ASP A 71 2.48 -17.81 -1.69
CA ASP A 71 1.52 -18.87 -1.42
C ASP A 71 0.11 -18.32 -1.20
N THR A 72 -0.90 -19.21 -1.15
CA THR A 72 -2.32 -18.82 -1.04
C THR A 72 -2.62 -18.00 0.21
N GLU A 73 -1.97 -18.28 1.34
CA GLU A 73 -2.16 -17.56 2.59
C GLU A 73 -1.68 -16.12 2.46
N GLN A 74 -0.47 -15.94 1.91
CA GLN A 74 0.10 -14.63 1.66
C GLN A 74 -0.75 -13.78 0.69
N GLN A 75 -1.32 -14.40 -0.35
CA GLN A 75 -2.24 -13.68 -1.25
C GLN A 75 -3.49 -13.23 -0.50
N GLN A 76 -4.04 -14.09 0.37
CA GLN A 76 -5.23 -13.75 1.13
C GLN A 76 -4.97 -12.59 2.10
N ILE A 77 -3.82 -12.58 2.79
CA ILE A 77 -3.43 -11.46 3.68
C ILE A 77 -3.38 -10.14 2.90
N ILE A 78 -2.78 -10.12 1.71
CA ILE A 78 -2.70 -8.91 0.88
C ILE A 78 -4.08 -8.46 0.41
N ARG A 79 -4.97 -9.39 0.02
CA ARG A 79 -6.35 -9.06 -0.38
C ARG A 79 -7.14 -8.47 0.77
N ASP A 80 -7.06 -9.09 1.94
CA ASP A 80 -7.76 -8.65 3.13
C ASP A 80 -7.25 -7.28 3.57
N PHE A 81 -5.94 -7.04 3.49
CA PHE A 81 -5.35 -5.73 3.71
C PHE A 81 -5.90 -4.67 2.75
N VAL A 82 -5.96 -4.95 1.44
CA VAL A 82 -6.51 -4.02 0.44
C VAL A 82 -7.97 -3.71 0.72
N LYS A 83 -8.80 -4.74 0.96
CA LYS A 83 -10.22 -4.58 1.28
C LYS A 83 -10.42 -3.76 2.55
N HIS A 84 -9.69 -4.10 3.60
CA HIS A 84 -9.75 -3.41 4.88
C HIS A 84 -9.35 -1.94 4.75
N TRP A 85 -8.25 -1.63 4.05
CA TRP A 85 -7.82 -0.25 3.88
C TRP A 85 -8.85 0.59 3.12
N ILE A 86 -9.43 0.07 2.03
CA ILE A 86 -10.48 0.77 1.28
C ILE A 86 -11.70 1.03 2.14
N GLN A 87 -12.16 0.03 2.91
CA GLN A 87 -13.30 0.17 3.80
C GLN A 87 -13.06 1.23 4.88
N THR A 88 -11.93 1.13 5.60
CA THR A 88 -11.55 2.06 6.67
C THR A 88 -11.50 3.50 6.16
N GLN A 89 -10.84 3.72 5.01
CA GLN A 89 -10.72 5.06 4.44
C GLN A 89 -12.04 5.57 3.83
N GLY A 90 -12.86 4.67 3.28
CA GLY A 90 -14.17 4.99 2.72
C GLY A 90 -15.18 5.49 3.75
N THR A 91 -15.04 5.07 5.01
CA THR A 91 -15.92 5.48 6.13
C THR A 91 -15.28 6.43 7.13
N SER A 92 -13.99 6.75 6.98
CA SER A 92 -13.30 7.60 7.96
C SER A 92 -13.83 9.04 7.92
N THR A 93 -14.06 9.61 9.11
CA THR A 93 -14.31 11.04 9.30
C THR A 93 -13.04 11.88 9.16
N GLN A 94 -11.88 11.26 9.32
CA GLN A 94 -10.55 11.85 9.17
C GLN A 94 -9.73 10.93 8.25
N PRO A 95 -9.97 11.01 6.92
CA PRO A 95 -9.25 10.17 5.99
C PRO A 95 -7.75 10.52 5.98
N ASP A 96 -6.94 9.53 5.63
CA ASP A 96 -5.51 9.68 5.44
C ASP A 96 -5.18 10.86 4.52
N SER A 97 -4.01 11.47 4.70
CA SER A 97 -3.59 12.56 3.82
C SER A 97 -3.47 12.12 2.36
N ALA A 98 -3.54 13.08 1.43
CA ALA A 98 -3.42 12.79 0.00
C ALA A 98 -2.13 12.03 -0.35
N LEU A 99 -1.04 12.29 0.38
CA LEU A 99 0.23 11.60 0.22
C LEU A 99 0.10 10.09 0.52
N ILE A 100 -0.58 9.74 1.61
CA ILE A 100 -0.79 8.35 2.02
C ILE A 100 -1.80 7.66 1.12
N GLN A 101 -2.90 8.32 0.76
CA GLN A 101 -3.88 7.78 -0.19
C GLN A 101 -3.25 7.47 -1.56
N ASN A 102 -2.36 8.35 -2.05
CA ASN A 102 -1.61 8.10 -3.27
C ASN A 102 -0.70 6.89 -3.14
N LYS A 103 -0.02 6.76 -1.99
CA LYS A 103 0.89 5.64 -1.76
C LYS A 103 0.15 4.30 -1.66
N ALA A 104 -0.98 4.28 -0.97
CA ALA A 104 -1.86 3.12 -0.89
C ALA A 104 -2.43 2.75 -2.27
N SER A 105 -2.85 3.75 -3.05
CA SER A 105 -3.35 3.51 -4.42
C SER A 105 -2.28 2.87 -5.32
N GLN A 106 -1.02 3.31 -5.20
CA GLN A 106 0.11 2.68 -5.89
C GLN A 106 0.30 1.21 -5.48
N VAL A 107 0.19 0.91 -4.17
CA VAL A 107 0.26 -0.46 -3.64
C VAL A 107 -0.87 -1.31 -4.24
N ILE A 108 -2.11 -0.84 -4.15
CA ILE A 108 -3.29 -1.55 -4.67
C ILE A 108 -3.18 -1.78 -6.18
N CYS A 109 -2.74 -0.78 -6.93
CA CYS A 109 -2.47 -0.89 -8.37
C CYS A 109 -1.41 -1.96 -8.66
N THR A 110 -0.34 -2.03 -7.86
CA THR A 110 0.70 -3.05 -8.05
C THR A 110 0.19 -4.46 -7.73
N VAL A 111 -0.67 -4.61 -6.72
CA VAL A 111 -1.37 -5.88 -6.43
C VAL A 111 -2.26 -6.26 -7.61
N PHE A 112 -3.08 -5.34 -8.11
CA PHE A 112 -3.95 -5.56 -9.26
C PHE A 112 -3.18 -6.09 -10.47
N LEU A 113 -2.06 -5.45 -10.82
CA LEU A 113 -1.25 -5.84 -11.98
C LEU A 113 -0.60 -7.22 -11.84
N THR A 114 -0.44 -7.70 -10.60
CA THR A 114 0.12 -9.02 -10.31
C THR A 114 -0.96 -10.10 -10.27
N ASP A 115 -2.12 -9.79 -9.70
CA ASP A 115 -3.15 -10.79 -9.38
C ASP A 115 -4.31 -10.85 -10.40
N TYR A 116 -4.64 -9.74 -11.07
CA TYR A 116 -5.73 -9.72 -12.04
C TYR A 116 -5.24 -10.15 -13.44
N PRO A 117 -5.99 -10.97 -14.19
CA PRO A 117 -7.29 -11.57 -13.83
C PRO A 117 -7.19 -12.92 -13.11
N SER A 118 -6.04 -13.60 -13.15
CA SER A 118 -5.96 -15.03 -12.83
C SER A 118 -6.09 -15.36 -11.34
N ARG A 119 -5.37 -14.63 -10.47
CA ARG A 119 -5.38 -14.89 -9.02
C ARG A 119 -6.60 -14.21 -8.38
N TRP A 120 -6.97 -13.01 -8.82
CA TRP A 120 -8.07 -12.22 -8.26
C TRP A 120 -9.05 -11.74 -9.34
N PRO A 121 -9.87 -12.65 -9.92
CA PRO A 121 -10.78 -12.32 -11.03
C PRO A 121 -11.87 -11.33 -10.63
N LEU A 122 -12.32 -11.38 -9.37
CA LEU A 122 -13.39 -10.53 -8.84
C LEU A 122 -12.88 -9.19 -8.29
N PHE A 123 -11.69 -8.73 -8.67
CA PHE A 123 -11.10 -7.49 -8.15
C PHE A 123 -12.03 -6.28 -8.33
N PHE A 124 -12.57 -6.10 -9.54
CA PHE A 124 -13.47 -4.97 -9.82
C PHE A 124 -14.80 -5.11 -9.09
N ASP A 125 -15.34 -6.32 -8.96
CA ASP A 125 -16.55 -6.54 -8.19
C ASP A 125 -16.31 -6.19 -6.71
N ASP A 126 -15.24 -6.70 -6.11
CA ASP A 126 -14.86 -6.39 -4.73
C ASP A 126 -14.69 -4.88 -4.51
N LEU A 127 -14.07 -4.18 -5.47
CA LEU A 127 -13.87 -2.73 -5.44
C LEU A 127 -15.18 -1.94 -5.66
N LEU A 128 -16.12 -2.44 -6.46
CA LEU A 128 -17.44 -1.83 -6.64
C LEU A 128 -18.29 -1.97 -5.38
N HIS A 129 -18.22 -3.10 -4.67
CA HIS A 129 -18.98 -3.31 -3.44
C HIS A 129 -18.64 -2.31 -2.34
N THR A 130 -17.46 -1.68 -2.37
CA THR A 130 -17.09 -0.64 -1.39
C THR A 130 -17.75 0.72 -1.70
N LEU A 131 -18.28 0.96 -2.90
CA LEU A 131 -18.84 2.27 -3.30
C LEU A 131 -20.08 2.68 -2.48
N ASN A 132 -20.84 1.71 -1.97
CA ASN A 132 -22.08 1.96 -1.23
C ASN A 132 -21.87 2.67 0.13
N MET A 133 -20.63 2.96 0.51
CA MET A 133 -20.25 3.58 1.78
C MET A 133 -20.26 5.12 1.75
N GLY A 134 -20.46 5.75 0.58
CA GLY A 134 -20.63 7.20 0.43
C GLY A 134 -19.59 7.89 -0.47
N VAL A 135 -19.56 9.23 -0.41
CA VAL A 135 -18.74 10.07 -1.31
C VAL A 135 -17.25 9.77 -1.17
N THR A 136 -16.74 9.60 0.05
CA THR A 136 -15.32 9.31 0.29
C THR A 136 -14.87 8.01 -0.37
N SER A 137 -15.69 6.95 -0.26
CA SER A 137 -15.42 5.67 -0.93
C SER A 137 -15.41 5.82 -2.45
N THR A 138 -16.31 6.63 -3.00
CA THR A 138 -16.33 6.95 -4.45
C THR A 138 -15.03 7.64 -4.89
N LEU A 139 -14.50 8.56 -4.09
CA LEU A 139 -13.22 9.22 -4.39
C LEU A 139 -12.03 8.25 -4.35
N ILE A 140 -12.01 7.33 -3.39
CA ILE A 140 -10.97 6.30 -3.28
C ILE A 140 -11.04 5.35 -4.48
N TYR A 141 -12.23 4.91 -4.85
CA TYR A 141 -12.47 4.09 -6.03
C TYR A 141 -11.89 4.74 -7.30
N LEU A 142 -12.24 6.00 -7.55
CA LEU A 142 -11.74 6.75 -8.71
C LEU A 142 -10.22 6.92 -8.66
N ARG A 143 -9.64 7.17 -7.47
CA ARG A 143 -8.19 7.27 -7.30
C ARG A 143 -7.48 5.96 -7.67
N ILE A 144 -8.01 4.81 -7.25
CA ILE A 144 -7.47 3.49 -7.59
C ILE A 144 -7.56 3.26 -9.11
N LEU A 145 -8.71 3.55 -9.73
CA LEU A 145 -8.86 3.41 -11.18
C LEU A 145 -7.91 4.31 -11.97
N LEU A 146 -7.70 5.55 -11.53
CA LEU A 146 -6.75 6.47 -12.16
C LEU A 146 -5.31 5.95 -12.03
N SER A 147 -4.94 5.40 -10.88
CA SER A 147 -3.62 4.77 -10.68
C SER A 147 -3.42 3.57 -11.61
N ILE A 148 -4.45 2.71 -11.76
CA ILE A 148 -4.42 1.56 -12.66
C ILE A 148 -4.30 2.03 -14.11
N ASN A 149 -5.13 2.99 -14.53
CA ASN A 149 -5.13 3.52 -15.88
C ASN A 149 -3.77 4.13 -16.26
N SER A 150 -3.18 4.93 -15.36
CA SER A 150 -1.86 5.53 -15.60
C SER A 150 -0.79 4.45 -15.82
N GLU A 151 -0.71 3.46 -14.92
CA GLU A 151 0.32 2.43 -14.97
C GLU A 151 0.13 1.47 -16.16
N VAL A 152 -1.11 1.17 -16.57
CA VAL A 152 -1.38 0.40 -17.80
C VAL A 152 -1.00 1.20 -19.04
N ALA A 153 -1.41 2.47 -19.13
CA ALA A 153 -1.07 3.34 -20.26
C ALA A 153 0.45 3.50 -20.42
N ASP A 154 1.18 3.73 -19.33
CA ASP A 154 2.64 3.86 -19.35
C ASP A 154 3.33 2.59 -19.87
N ARG A 155 2.81 1.41 -19.53
CA ARG A 155 3.31 0.12 -20.04
C ARG A 155 3.02 -0.07 -21.52
N GLU A 156 1.87 0.38 -22.01
CA GLU A 156 1.52 0.30 -23.43
C GLU A 156 2.35 1.27 -24.28
N VAL A 157 2.57 2.50 -23.82
CA VAL A 157 3.43 3.48 -24.51
C VAL A 157 4.88 2.98 -24.58
N SER A 158 5.40 2.40 -23.50
CA SER A 158 6.75 1.81 -23.48
C SER A 158 6.92 0.66 -24.47
N ARG A 159 5.86 -0.10 -24.76
CA ARG A 159 5.87 -1.18 -25.77
C ARG A 159 5.73 -0.67 -27.21
N THR A 160 5.28 0.58 -27.39
CA THR A 160 4.97 1.17 -28.71
C THR A 160 6.12 2.02 -29.26
N GLN A 161 7.22 2.20 -28.52
CA GLN A 161 8.47 2.69 -29.09
C GLN A 161 9.11 1.61 -29.97
N LYS A 162 8.74 1.64 -31.26
CA LYS A 162 9.45 0.99 -32.37
C LYS A 162 9.84 2.05 -33.39
#